data_AF-A0A2V5R921-F1
#
_entry.id   AF-A0A2V5R921-F1
#
_cell.length_a   1.000
_cell.length_b   1.000
_cell.length_c   1.000
_cell.angle_alpha   90.00
_cell.angle_beta   90.00
_cell.angle_gamma   90.00
#
_symmetry.space_group_name_H-M   'P 1'
#
loop_
_entity.id
_entity.type
_entity.pdbx_description
1 polymer ?
#
loop_
_entity_poly.entity_id
_entity_poly.type
_entity_poly.pdbx_seq_one_letter_code
_entity_poly.pdbx_strand_id
1 'polypeptide(L)'
;MKRMALALIIGSLGVTIAHADEFEVWSHDFFRPTDPLAQRDEYGFVHQGPHVNATDFAPRYHWRWAYYFKAPEQLILDPAYVGSMQTALRRLGYYCGPVDGVFTAQVADSIARMQKNYSMHVTGTLTDPVRRALHMP
;
A
#
# COMPACT_ATOMS: atom_id res chain seq x y z
N MET A 1 13.75 -50.72 7.89
CA MET A 1 12.92 -49.50 8.07
C MET A 1 13.38 -48.76 9.32
N LYS A 2 13.92 -47.55 9.16
CA LYS A 2 13.74 -46.34 10.00
C LYS A 2 14.88 -45.36 9.65
N ARG A 3 14.47 -44.22 9.09
CA ARG A 3 15.32 -43.16 8.52
C ARG A 3 15.92 -42.34 9.66
N MET A 4 17.24 -42.21 9.69
CA MET A 4 17.96 -41.34 10.64
C MET A 4 17.87 -39.91 10.14
N ALA A 5 17.31 -39.03 10.98
CA ALA A 5 17.07 -37.62 10.67
C ALA A 5 18.37 -36.81 10.72
N LEU A 6 18.59 -36.01 9.68
CA LEU A 6 19.68 -35.04 9.59
C LEU A 6 19.19 -33.71 10.20
N ALA A 7 19.71 -33.32 11.36
CA ALA A 7 19.45 -32.02 11.96
C ALA A 7 20.49 -31.01 11.42
N LEU A 8 20.02 -30.03 10.63
CA LEU A 8 20.85 -28.94 10.13
C LEU A 8 20.85 -27.82 11.17
N ILE A 9 22.00 -27.63 11.82
CA ILE A 9 22.29 -26.54 12.75
C ILE A 9 22.46 -25.26 11.91
N ILE A 10 21.52 -24.32 11.99
CA ILE A 10 21.73 -22.96 11.49
C ILE A 10 22.24 -22.14 12.67
N GLY A 11 23.55 -21.91 12.65
CA GLY A 11 24.26 -21.11 13.63
C GLY A 11 23.83 -19.64 13.58
N SER A 12 23.54 -19.11 14.76
CA SER A 12 24.08 -17.85 15.28
C SER A 12 24.61 -16.84 14.25
N LEU A 13 23.82 -15.80 13.98
CA LEU A 13 24.33 -14.49 13.62
C LEU A 13 23.51 -13.46 14.40
N GLY A 14 23.97 -13.20 15.63
CA GLY A 14 23.56 -12.02 16.38
C GLY A 14 24.18 -10.80 15.73
N VAL A 15 23.34 -9.91 15.22
CA VAL A 15 23.69 -8.52 14.97
C VAL A 15 22.73 -7.69 15.79
N THR A 16 23.24 -7.18 16.91
CA THR A 16 22.62 -6.12 17.70
C THR A 16 22.66 -4.83 16.88
N ILE A 17 21.49 -4.33 16.47
CA ILE A 17 21.30 -2.90 16.18
C ILE A 17 20.45 -2.35 17.32
N ALA A 18 20.99 -1.32 17.96
CA ALA A 18 20.44 -0.66 19.12
C ALA A 18 19.17 0.15 18.79
N HIS A 19 18.21 0.08 19.71
CA HIS A 19 17.23 1.10 20.11
C HIS A 19 16.61 2.01 19.03
N ALA A 20 15.44 1.60 18.54
CA ALA A 20 14.22 2.40 18.58
C ALA A 20 13.02 1.44 18.55
N ASP A 21 12.15 1.54 19.55
CA ASP A 21 10.77 1.01 19.66
C ASP A 21 10.59 -0.52 19.63
N GLU A 22 10.92 -1.11 20.77
CA GLU A 22 10.05 -1.99 21.59
C GLU A 22 8.92 -2.76 20.87
N PHE A 23 9.15 -4.04 20.59
CA PHE A 23 8.13 -5.11 20.55
C PHE A 23 6.80 -4.84 19.83
N GLU A 24 6.82 -4.68 18.50
CA GLU A 24 5.64 -4.99 17.66
C GLU A 24 5.93 -6.09 16.62
N VAL A 25 6.96 -6.90 16.85
CA VAL A 25 7.36 -7.97 15.92
C VAL A 25 6.40 -9.18 16.00
N TRP A 26 5.52 -9.25 17.01
CA TRP A 26 4.74 -10.47 17.34
C TRP A 26 3.24 -10.29 17.63
N SER A 27 2.59 -9.12 17.41
CA SER A 27 1.18 -8.95 17.84
C SER A 27 0.13 -8.39 16.86
N HIS A 28 0.37 -8.15 15.56
CA HIS A 28 -0.73 -7.68 14.69
C HIS A 28 -1.05 -8.46 13.39
N ASP A 29 -0.19 -9.38 12.90
CA ASP A 29 -0.28 -9.79 11.49
C ASP A 29 -0.31 -11.31 11.18
N PHE A 30 -0.57 -12.21 12.14
CA PHE A 30 -0.52 -13.67 11.86
C PHE A 30 -1.73 -14.26 11.09
N PHE A 31 -2.90 -13.57 11.00
CA PHE A 31 -4.16 -14.21 10.57
C PHE A 31 -5.09 -13.43 9.60
N ARG A 32 -4.65 -12.41 8.84
CA ARG A 32 -5.55 -11.76 7.86
C ARG A 32 -5.14 -12.01 6.40
N PRO A 33 -6.07 -12.41 5.51
CA PRO A 33 -6.03 -12.00 4.11
C PRO A 33 -6.13 -10.48 4.11
N THR A 34 -4.97 -9.84 4.07
CA THR A 34 -4.81 -8.40 4.09
C THR A 34 -4.97 -7.93 2.66
N ASP A 35 -6.12 -7.36 2.33
CA ASP A 35 -6.29 -6.70 1.02
C ASP A 35 -5.09 -5.76 0.81
N PRO A 36 -4.23 -6.03 -0.18
CA PRO A 36 -2.96 -5.34 -0.29
C PRO A 36 -3.14 -3.87 -0.61
N LEU A 37 -4.29 -3.49 -1.17
CA LEU A 37 -4.66 -2.14 -1.50
C LEU A 37 -5.65 -1.52 -0.49
N ALA A 38 -6.01 -2.24 0.57
CA ALA A 38 -6.80 -1.63 1.63
C ALA A 38 -6.04 -0.45 2.23
N GLN A 39 -6.79 0.63 2.46
CA GLN A 39 -6.25 1.85 3.00
C GLN A 39 -5.65 1.64 4.38
N ARG A 40 -4.55 2.35 4.63
CA ARG A 40 -3.82 2.31 5.90
C ARG A 40 -3.63 3.71 6.46
N ASP A 41 -3.71 3.83 7.78
CA ASP A 41 -3.26 4.99 8.54
C ASP A 41 -2.20 4.59 9.57
N GLU A 42 -1.86 5.54 10.45
CA GLU A 42 -0.90 5.36 11.54
C GLU A 42 -1.26 4.20 12.47
N TYR A 43 -2.54 3.85 12.61
CA TYR A 43 -3.02 2.80 13.52
C TYR A 43 -3.38 1.48 12.82
N GLY A 44 -3.22 1.39 11.50
CA GLY A 44 -3.40 0.16 10.74
C GLY A 44 -4.39 0.27 9.59
N PHE A 45 -5.10 -0.82 9.30
CA PHE A 45 -6.10 -0.83 8.22
C PHE A 45 -7.33 -0.05 8.63
N VAL A 46 -7.77 0.85 7.76
CA VAL A 46 -9.11 1.42 7.93
C VAL A 46 -10.17 0.50 7.38
N HIS A 47 -11.31 0.47 8.06
CA HIS A 47 -12.50 -0.18 7.55
C HIS A 47 -12.86 0.40 6.19
N GLN A 48 -13.33 -0.46 5.29
CA GLN A 48 -13.90 -0.03 4.02
C GLN A 48 -14.94 1.07 4.29
N GLY A 49 -14.93 2.11 3.47
CA GLY A 49 -15.86 3.23 3.62
C GLY A 49 -17.32 2.75 3.62
N PRO A 50 -18.26 3.58 4.09
CA PRO A 50 -19.68 3.21 4.16
C PRO A 50 -20.29 2.85 2.80
N HIS A 51 -19.62 3.20 1.70
CA HIS A 51 -20.00 2.87 0.33
C HIS A 51 -18.91 2.01 -0.32
N VAL A 52 -19.32 0.88 -0.90
CA VAL A 52 -18.48 0.06 -1.76
C VAL A 52 -18.47 0.64 -3.17
N ASN A 53 -17.29 0.75 -3.77
CA ASN A 53 -17.11 1.20 -5.15
C ASN A 53 -17.00 0.01 -6.09
N ALA A 54 -17.29 0.20 -7.38
CA ALA A 54 -17.09 -0.86 -8.39
C ALA A 54 -15.62 -1.34 -8.45
N THR A 55 -14.68 -0.45 -8.18
CA THR A 55 -13.25 -0.74 -8.07
C THR A 55 -12.91 -1.70 -6.93
N ASP A 56 -13.77 -1.81 -5.92
CA ASP A 56 -13.48 -2.67 -4.77
C ASP A 56 -13.47 -4.15 -5.17
N PHE A 57 -14.27 -4.50 -6.19
CA PHE A 57 -14.42 -5.84 -6.74
C PHE A 57 -13.46 -6.16 -7.89
N ALA A 58 -12.66 -5.18 -8.34
CA ALA A 58 -11.70 -5.40 -9.41
C ALA A 58 -10.62 -6.40 -8.97
N PRO A 59 -10.08 -7.23 -9.89
CA PRO A 59 -9.06 -8.22 -9.55
C PRO A 59 -7.82 -7.56 -8.92
N ARG A 60 -7.30 -8.18 -7.85
CA ARG A 60 -6.12 -7.70 -7.13
C ARG A 60 -5.05 -8.77 -7.13
N TYR A 61 -3.79 -8.34 -7.15
CA TYR A 61 -2.70 -9.24 -6.79
C TYR A 61 -2.84 -9.67 -5.35
N HIS A 62 -2.68 -10.95 -5.06
CA HIS A 62 -2.81 -11.45 -3.70
C HIS A 62 -1.62 -11.04 -2.82
N TRP A 63 -0.44 -10.88 -3.43
CA TRP A 63 0.77 -10.46 -2.73
C TRP A 63 0.95 -8.95 -2.81
N ARG A 64 1.06 -8.29 -1.65
CA ARG A 64 1.39 -6.86 -1.57
C ARG A 64 2.70 -6.52 -2.29
N TRP A 65 3.73 -7.36 -2.16
CA TRP A 65 5.03 -7.10 -2.78
C TRP A 65 4.98 -7.05 -4.30
N ALA A 66 4.00 -7.68 -4.95
CA ALA A 66 3.85 -7.64 -6.40
C ALA A 66 3.65 -6.22 -6.96
N TYR A 67 3.05 -5.30 -6.18
CA TYR A 67 2.86 -3.91 -6.61
C TYR A 67 4.17 -3.10 -6.54
N TYR A 68 5.08 -3.39 -5.61
CA TYR A 68 6.37 -2.69 -5.52
C TYR A 68 7.26 -2.91 -6.75
N PHE A 69 7.11 -4.04 -7.43
CA PHE A 69 7.86 -4.35 -8.67
C PHE A 69 7.19 -3.79 -9.94
N LYS A 70 6.02 -3.16 -9.83
CA LYS A 70 5.33 -2.58 -10.98
C LYS A 70 5.76 -1.14 -11.22
N ALA A 71 5.90 -0.83 -12.50
CA ALA A 71 6.12 0.53 -12.94
C ALA A 71 4.84 1.37 -12.71
N PRO A 72 4.94 2.67 -12.39
CA PRO A 72 3.77 3.52 -12.18
C PRO A 72 2.77 3.50 -13.34
N GLU A 73 3.26 3.37 -14.58
CA GLU A 73 2.44 3.29 -15.79
C GLU A 73 1.57 2.04 -15.83
N GLN A 74 2.00 0.95 -15.20
CA GLN A 74 1.20 -0.28 -15.08
C GLN A 74 0.16 -0.14 -13.96
N LEU A 75 0.48 0.58 -12.90
CA LEU A 75 -0.40 0.78 -11.75
C LEU A 75 -1.57 1.72 -12.08
N ILE A 76 -1.34 2.76 -12.88
CA ILE A 76 -2.42 3.66 -13.33
C ILE A 76 -3.43 2.99 -14.28
N LEU A 77 -3.09 1.84 -14.85
CA LEU A 77 -3.98 1.04 -15.69
C LEU A 77 -4.81 0.03 -14.88
N ASP A 78 -4.45 -0.21 -13.62
CA ASP A 78 -5.16 -1.14 -12.74
C ASP A 78 -6.30 -0.39 -12.01
N PRO A 79 -7.57 -0.66 -12.33
CA PRO A 79 -8.70 0.05 -11.73
C PRO A 79 -8.82 -0.20 -10.22
N ALA A 80 -8.40 -1.37 -9.71
CA ALA A 80 -8.38 -1.63 -8.26
C ALA A 80 -7.38 -0.72 -7.56
N TYR A 81 -6.19 -0.58 -8.16
CA TYR A 81 -5.13 0.27 -7.65
C TYR A 81 -5.53 1.75 -7.68
N VAL A 82 -6.02 2.23 -8.83
CA VAL A 82 -6.45 3.62 -8.99
C VAL A 82 -7.63 3.95 -8.08
N GLY A 83 -8.61 3.05 -7.93
CA GLY A 83 -9.72 3.26 -7.00
C GLY A 83 -9.25 3.40 -5.55
N SER A 84 -8.29 2.57 -5.15
CA SER A 84 -7.68 2.66 -3.81
C SER A 84 -6.93 3.99 -3.62
N MET A 85 -6.18 4.43 -4.64
CA MET A 85 -5.48 5.73 -4.66
C MET A 85 -6.44 6.91 -4.59
N GLN A 86 -7.50 6.92 -5.40
CA GLN A 86 -8.54 7.96 -5.41
C GLN A 86 -9.20 8.06 -4.03
N THR A 87 -9.52 6.91 -3.41
CA THR A 87 -10.10 6.88 -2.06
C THR A 87 -9.11 7.43 -1.04
N ALA A 88 -7.81 7.12 -1.16
CA ALA A 88 -6.78 7.62 -0.24
C ALA A 88 -6.58 9.14 -0.37
N LEU A 89 -6.51 9.65 -1.61
CA LEU A 89 -6.46 11.09 -1.89
C LEU A 89 -7.70 11.81 -1.37
N ARG A 90 -8.89 11.20 -1.48
CA ARG A 90 -10.14 11.75 -0.96
C ARG A 90 -10.16 11.82 0.56
N ARG A 91 -9.66 10.77 1.23
CA ARG A 91 -9.51 10.75 2.69
C ARG A 91 -8.60 11.87 3.19
N LEU A 92 -7.51 12.15 2.47
CA LEU A 92 -6.58 13.23 2.77
C LEU A 92 -7.09 14.63 2.33
N GLY A 93 -8.26 14.71 1.70
CA GLY A 93 -8.87 15.98 1.26
C GLY A 93 -8.34 16.55 -0.05
N TYR A 94 -7.54 15.81 -0.82
CA TYR A 94 -6.98 16.28 -2.10
C TYR A 94 -7.90 16.03 -3.30
N TYR A 95 -8.78 15.03 -3.21
CA TYR A 95 -9.64 14.58 -4.28
C TYR A 95 -11.12 14.58 -3.86
N CYS A 96 -11.99 15.13 -4.71
CA CYS A 96 -13.43 15.22 -4.47
C CYS A 96 -14.27 14.57 -5.60
N GLY A 97 -13.61 13.91 -6.56
CA GLY A 97 -14.26 13.24 -7.68
C GLY A 97 -14.76 11.82 -7.33
N PRO A 98 -15.33 11.12 -8.32
CA PRO A 98 -15.78 9.74 -8.16
C PRO A 98 -14.60 8.78 -7.97
N VAL A 99 -14.82 7.71 -7.22
CA VAL A 99 -13.87 6.60 -7.09
C VAL A 99 -14.25 5.53 -8.12
N ASP A 100 -13.79 5.73 -9.35
CA ASP A 100 -14.14 4.92 -10.52
C ASP A 100 -12.96 4.09 -11.06
N GLY A 101 -11.75 4.27 -10.51
CA GLY A 101 -10.56 3.54 -10.94
C GLY A 101 -9.96 4.07 -12.23
N VAL A 102 -10.34 5.27 -12.67
CA VAL A 102 -9.81 5.91 -13.87
C VAL A 102 -8.84 7.02 -13.51
N PHE A 103 -7.61 6.96 -14.04
CA PHE A 103 -6.63 8.01 -13.85
C PHE A 103 -6.95 9.21 -14.76
N THR A 104 -7.74 10.15 -14.25
CA THR A 104 -8.15 11.37 -14.97
C THR A 104 -7.22 12.55 -14.67
N ALA A 105 -7.35 13.64 -15.43
CA ALA A 105 -6.65 14.90 -15.14
C ALA A 105 -6.95 15.44 -13.73
N GLN A 106 -8.18 15.23 -13.22
CA GLN A 106 -8.54 15.62 -11.86
C GLN A 106 -7.75 14.85 -10.79
N VAL A 107 -7.47 13.56 -11.03
CA VAL A 107 -6.62 12.75 -10.16
C VAL A 107 -5.19 13.27 -10.19
N ALA A 108 -4.66 13.55 -11.39
CA ALA A 108 -3.32 14.13 -11.57
C ALA A 108 -3.16 15.46 -10.82
N ASP A 109 -4.14 16.36 -10.93
CA ASP A 109 -4.16 17.63 -10.20
C ASP A 109 -4.21 17.44 -8.68
N SER A 110 -4.93 16.42 -8.21
CA SER A 110 -5.02 16.08 -6.78
C SER A 110 -3.67 15.58 -6.25
N ILE A 111 -2.97 14.77 -7.04
CA ILE A 111 -1.60 14.34 -6.75
C ILE A 111 -0.65 15.54 -6.73
N ALA A 112 -0.75 16.45 -7.70
CA ALA A 112 0.08 17.66 -7.75
C ALA A 112 -0.13 18.55 -6.51
N ARG A 113 -1.38 18.72 -6.05
CA ARG A 113 -1.69 19.42 -4.80
C ARG A 113 -1.08 18.73 -3.58
N MET A 114 -1.20 17.41 -3.50
CA MET A 114 -0.58 16.63 -2.42
C MET A 114 0.94 16.77 -2.44
N GLN A 115 1.57 16.58 -3.59
CA GLN A 115 3.03 16.72 -3.75
C GLN A 115 3.50 18.09 -3.28
N LYS A 116 2.80 19.17 -3.66
CA LYS A 116 3.09 20.53 -3.19
C LYS A 116 3.01 20.64 -1.66
N ASN A 117 1.96 20.09 -1.05
CA ASN A 117 1.78 20.16 0.41
C ASN A 117 2.82 19.35 1.19
N TYR A 118 3.25 18.20 0.64
CA TYR A 118 4.28 17.35 1.23
C TYR A 118 5.71 17.78 0.86
N SER A 119 5.90 18.96 0.25
CA SER A 119 7.21 19.46 -0.20
C SER A 119 7.95 18.50 -1.13
N MET A 120 7.21 17.79 -1.97
CA MET A 120 7.74 16.89 -3.01
C MET A 120 7.90 17.64 -4.34
N HIS A 121 8.68 17.06 -5.27
CA HIS A 121 8.67 17.54 -6.65
C HIS A 121 7.28 17.34 -7.27
N VAL A 122 6.70 18.41 -7.79
CA VAL A 122 5.34 18.44 -8.32
C VAL A 122 5.35 17.91 -9.77
N THR A 123 4.91 16.67 -9.96
CA THR A 123 4.78 16.02 -11.28
C THR A 123 3.33 15.78 -11.68
N GLY A 124 2.40 15.69 -10.73
CA GLY A 124 1.03 15.26 -10.97
C GLY A 124 0.89 13.78 -11.36
N THR A 125 1.97 13.01 -11.23
CA THR A 125 2.01 11.58 -11.59
C THR A 125 2.22 10.71 -10.35
N LEU A 126 1.84 9.43 -10.47
CA LEU A 126 2.13 8.45 -9.44
C LEU A 126 3.64 8.19 -9.39
N THR A 127 4.27 8.54 -8.26
CA THR A 127 5.70 8.29 -7.99
C THR A 127 5.86 7.53 -6.68
N ASP A 128 7.02 6.93 -6.43
CA ASP A 128 7.25 6.19 -5.17
C ASP A 128 7.12 7.05 -3.90
N PRO A 129 7.53 8.35 -3.87
CA PRO A 129 7.20 9.23 -2.76
C PRO A 129 5.69 9.39 -2.53
N VAL A 130 4.89 9.49 -3.61
CA VAL A 130 3.43 9.58 -3.53
C VAL A 130 2.85 8.29 -2.96
N ARG A 131 3.31 7.12 -3.41
CA ARG A 131 2.86 5.81 -2.89
C ARG A 131 3.12 5.67 -1.40
N ARG A 132 4.32 6.05 -0.95
CA ARG A 132 4.69 6.04 0.46
C ARG A 132 3.80 6.97 1.29
N ALA A 133 3.55 8.19 0.81
CA ALA A 133 2.68 9.15 1.50
C ALA A 133 1.22 8.69 1.58
N LEU A 134 0.76 7.87 0.63
CA LEU A 134 -0.58 7.27 0.65
C LEU A 134 -0.63 5.90 1.36
N HIS A 135 0.48 5.41 1.91
CA HIS A 135 0.65 4.06 2.47
C HIS A 135 0.28 2.92 1.49
N MET A 136 0.40 3.19 0.19
CA MET A 136 0.08 2.25 -0.88
C MET A 136 1.26 1.34 -1.21
N PRO A 137 1.00 0.10 -1.67
CA PRO A 137 2.03 -0.81 -2.08
C PRO A 137 2.56 -0.52 -3.48
#